data_AF-A0A6C0LGS8-F1
#
_entry.id   AF-A0A6C0LGS8-F1
#
_cell.length_a   1.000
_cell.length_b   1.000
_cell.length_c   1.000
_cell.angle_alpha   90.00
_cell.angle_beta   90.00
_cell.angle_gamma   90.00
#
_symmetry.space_group_name_H-M   'P 1'
#
loop_
_entity.id
_entity.type
_entity.pdbx_description
1 polymer ?
#
loop_
_entity_poly.entity_id
_entity_poly.type
_entity_poly.pdbx_seq_one_letter_code
_entity_poly.pdbx_strand_id
1 'polypeptide(L)'
;MEPQQPKPFPFNTCEIRGDIVDQPYSASINIVSCIILLYLLSLAKHIEIQFFILSLFIFQAYHAYSHLFWNENEHSLVHVYTIHASSYLIVIALITALSFISGNAPNIPIIFAAILLDFYILLNYIGTVYNAISGIHIWVVVLLTGLWNVKLPTVVKQLLPILLLLFLVIIGLFFNEKYNCDAMMNAYPFPYHTAIELCGLVISALFAYIFLLLEKEKGLHKN
;
A
#
# COMPACT_ATOMS: atom_id res chain seq x y z
N MET A 1 18.17 -19.41 27.59
CA MET A 1 17.64 -18.24 26.86
C MET A 1 16.19 -18.56 26.58
N GLU A 2 15.25 -17.79 27.11
CA GLU A 2 13.86 -17.93 26.72
C GLU A 2 13.74 -17.71 25.20
N PRO A 3 12.94 -18.52 24.49
CA PRO A 3 12.71 -18.28 23.07
C PRO A 3 12.03 -16.92 22.92
N GLN A 4 12.72 -15.97 22.27
CA GLN A 4 12.12 -14.71 21.87
C GLN A 4 10.92 -15.01 20.96
N GLN A 5 9.76 -14.43 21.26
CA GLN A 5 8.61 -14.60 20.39
C GLN A 5 8.90 -13.96 19.03
N PRO A 6 8.43 -14.53 17.90
CA PRO A 6 8.61 -13.90 16.61
C PRO A 6 7.84 -12.57 16.55
N LYS A 7 8.41 -11.54 15.91
CA LYS A 7 7.73 -10.25 15.71
C LYS A 7 6.43 -10.45 14.89
N PRO A 8 5.39 -9.62 15.05
CA PRO A 8 4.16 -9.75 14.28
C PRO A 8 4.41 -9.47 12.79
N PHE A 9 3.64 -10.11 11.90
CA PHE A 9 3.67 -9.80 10.47
C PHE A 9 3.02 -8.41 10.23
N PRO A 10 3.51 -7.59 9.27
CA PRO A 10 4.55 -7.86 8.26
C PRO A 10 5.97 -7.47 8.70
N PHE A 11 6.34 -7.59 9.99
CA PHE A 11 7.63 -7.08 10.49
C PHE A 11 8.57 -8.18 11.01
N ASN A 12 8.11 -9.42 11.02
CA ASN A 12 8.97 -10.60 10.99
C ASN A 12 9.16 -11.03 9.53
N THR A 13 10.04 -10.31 8.85
CA THR A 13 10.25 -10.42 7.41
C THR A 13 11.51 -11.20 7.08
N CYS A 14 11.64 -11.58 5.81
CA CYS A 14 12.85 -12.20 5.31
C CYS A 14 13.91 -11.15 4.98
N GLU A 15 14.38 -10.43 5.99
CA GLU A 15 15.46 -9.45 5.86
C GLU A 15 16.47 -9.58 7.01
N ILE A 16 17.74 -9.43 6.65
CA ILE A 16 18.83 -9.37 7.62
C ILE A 16 18.75 -8.03 8.35
N ARG A 17 18.69 -8.10 9.68
CA ARG A 17 18.56 -6.91 10.52
C ARG A 17 19.89 -6.21 10.77
N GLY A 18 19.86 -4.89 10.92
CA GLY A 18 21.02 -4.07 11.26
C GLY A 18 21.00 -3.57 12.71
N ASP A 19 22.17 -3.18 13.22
CA ASP A 19 22.33 -2.74 14.62
C ASP A 19 21.77 -1.33 14.89
N ILE A 20 21.75 -0.46 13.88
CA ILE A 20 21.32 0.95 13.98
C ILE A 20 19.95 1.15 13.31
N VAL A 21 19.68 0.38 12.26
CA VAL A 21 18.47 0.43 11.45
C VAL A 21 17.98 -1.01 11.33
N ASP A 22 16.74 -1.26 11.76
CA ASP A 22 16.22 -2.63 11.86
C ASP A 22 16.16 -3.31 10.48
N GLN A 23 15.62 -2.63 9.46
CA GLN A 23 15.48 -3.16 8.09
C GLN A 23 15.95 -2.15 7.04
N PRO A 24 17.28 -2.01 6.84
CA PRO A 24 17.85 -0.87 6.12
C PRO A 24 17.53 -0.84 4.64
N TYR A 25 17.39 -1.99 3.99
CA TYR A 25 17.10 -2.03 2.56
C TYR A 25 15.65 -1.63 2.31
N SER A 26 14.73 -2.19 3.09
CA SER A 26 13.30 -1.86 3.03
C SER A 26 13.02 -0.41 3.40
N ALA A 27 13.68 0.12 4.45
CA ALA A 27 13.63 1.54 4.79
C ALA A 27 14.08 2.42 3.61
N SER A 28 15.18 2.08 2.95
CA SER A 28 15.73 2.84 1.81
C SER A 28 14.76 2.87 0.63
N ILE A 29 14.14 1.74 0.31
CA ILE A 29 13.14 1.65 -0.77
C ILE A 29 11.93 2.54 -0.44
N ASN A 30 11.44 2.51 0.80
CA ASN A 30 10.29 3.33 1.20
C ASN A 30 10.61 4.83 1.27
N ILE A 31 11.85 5.20 1.60
CA ILE A 31 12.32 6.60 1.47
C ILE A 31 12.32 7.03 0.00
N VAL A 32 12.81 6.20 -0.92
CA VAL A 32 12.75 6.49 -2.37
C VAL A 32 11.30 6.63 -2.83
N SER A 33 10.41 5.74 -2.38
CA SER A 33 8.97 5.82 -2.63
C SER A 33 8.39 7.17 -2.18
N CYS A 34 8.76 7.64 -0.98
CA CYS A 34 8.36 8.95 -0.48
C CYS A 34 8.84 10.11 -1.37
N ILE A 35 10.09 10.08 -1.84
CA ILE A 35 10.64 11.11 -2.73
C ILE A 35 9.85 11.17 -4.05
N ILE A 36 9.57 10.00 -4.64
CA ILE A 36 8.77 9.90 -5.87
C ILE A 36 7.37 10.45 -5.65
N LEU A 37 6.72 10.09 -4.54
CA LEU A 37 5.37 10.58 -4.22
C LEU A 37 5.32 12.09 -3.98
N LEU A 38 6.33 12.68 -3.33
CA LEU A 38 6.44 14.14 -3.20
C LEU A 38 6.60 14.83 -4.55
N TYR A 39 7.40 14.25 -5.46
CA TYR A 39 7.50 14.75 -6.82
C TYR A 39 6.14 14.68 -7.54
N LEU A 40 5.45 13.54 -7.52
CA LEU A 40 4.13 13.38 -8.14
C LEU A 40 3.07 14.29 -7.50
N LEU A 41 3.13 14.50 -6.19
CA LEU A 41 2.25 15.43 -5.46
C LEU A 41 2.39 16.86 -6.00
N SER A 42 3.62 17.30 -6.30
CA SER A 42 3.87 18.64 -6.86
C SER A 42 3.27 18.85 -8.26
N LEU A 43 2.93 17.76 -8.97
CA LEU A 43 2.32 17.81 -10.31
C LEU A 43 0.79 17.86 -10.26
N ALA A 44 0.17 17.44 -9.15
CA ALA A 44 -1.28 17.43 -8.99
C ALA A 44 -1.82 18.86 -8.82
N LYS A 45 -2.92 19.18 -9.52
CA LYS A 45 -3.50 20.53 -9.53
C LYS A 45 -4.75 20.66 -8.65
N HIS A 46 -5.47 19.56 -8.45
CA HIS A 46 -6.72 19.51 -7.71
C HIS A 46 -6.50 18.88 -6.33
N ILE A 47 -7.18 19.44 -5.33
CA ILE A 47 -7.00 19.08 -3.92
C ILE A 47 -7.36 17.61 -3.66
N GLU A 48 -8.31 17.05 -4.41
CA GLU A 48 -8.73 15.66 -4.29
C GLU A 48 -7.61 14.69 -4.70
N ILE A 49 -6.89 15.02 -5.78
CA ILE A 49 -5.76 14.24 -6.27
C ILE A 49 -4.54 14.45 -5.36
N GLN A 50 -4.30 15.69 -4.93
CA GLN A 50 -3.25 15.99 -3.94
C GLN A 50 -3.47 15.23 -2.64
N PHE A 51 -4.70 15.19 -2.13
CA PHE A 51 -5.05 14.47 -0.92
C PHE A 51 -4.82 12.96 -1.06
N PHE A 52 -5.18 12.37 -2.22
CA PHE A 52 -4.87 10.98 -2.52
C PHE A 52 -3.37 10.69 -2.53
N ILE A 53 -2.57 11.47 -3.27
CA ILE A 53 -1.12 11.25 -3.32
C ILE A 53 -0.46 11.50 -1.96
N LEU A 54 -0.92 12.51 -1.21
CA LEU A 54 -0.46 12.77 0.15
C LEU A 54 -0.77 11.61 1.10
N SER A 55 -1.95 10.98 0.98
CA SER A 55 -2.29 9.81 1.80
C SER A 55 -1.38 8.60 1.51
N LEU A 56 -1.01 8.38 0.25
CA LEU A 56 0.00 7.39 -0.14
C LEU A 56 1.38 7.74 0.44
N PHE A 57 1.76 9.03 0.41
CA PHE A 57 3.01 9.49 1.00
C PHE A 57 3.05 9.23 2.51
N ILE A 58 1.99 9.56 3.25
CA ILE A 58 1.92 9.34 4.70
C ILE A 58 2.06 7.86 5.03
N PHE A 59 1.38 6.99 4.27
CA PHE A 59 1.50 5.54 4.39
C PHE A 59 2.94 5.07 4.19
N GLN A 60 3.58 5.51 3.10
CA GLN A 60 4.97 5.13 2.78
C GLN A 60 5.99 5.70 3.78
N ALA A 61 5.78 6.93 4.26
CA ALA A 61 6.61 7.55 5.28
C ALA A 61 6.52 6.79 6.60
N TYR A 62 5.33 6.34 6.98
CA TYR A 62 5.15 5.50 8.15
C TYR A 62 5.78 4.11 7.97
N HIS A 63 5.64 3.50 6.80
CA HIS A 63 6.33 2.25 6.47
C HIS A 63 7.85 2.40 6.61
N ALA A 64 8.45 3.45 6.04
CA ALA A 64 9.87 3.75 6.20
C ALA A 64 10.25 3.92 7.68
N TYR A 65 9.45 4.67 8.44
CA TYR A 65 9.65 4.84 9.88
C TYR A 65 9.63 3.51 10.63
N SER A 66 8.67 2.62 10.35
CA SER A 66 8.58 1.31 11.00
C SER A 66 9.75 0.38 10.69
N HIS A 67 10.38 0.53 9.51
CA HIS A 67 11.60 -0.20 9.14
C HIS A 67 12.87 0.38 9.75
N LEU A 68 12.88 1.70 10.00
CA LEU A 68 14.00 2.39 10.63
C LEU A 68 14.04 2.17 12.14
N PHE A 69 12.90 2.35 12.79
CA PHE A 69 12.80 2.49 14.23
C PHE A 69 11.79 1.50 14.79
N TRP A 70 12.26 0.29 15.05
CA TRP A 70 11.50 -0.68 15.85
C TRP A 70 11.88 -0.50 17.33
N ASN A 71 10.91 -0.14 18.17
CA ASN A 71 11.13 0.11 19.60
C ASN A 71 11.41 -1.18 20.38
N GLU A 72 11.99 -1.04 21.58
CA GLU A 72 12.28 -2.13 22.55
C GLU A 72 11.04 -2.98 22.94
N ASN A 73 9.82 -2.49 22.67
CA ASN A 73 8.58 -3.27 22.76
C ASN A 73 8.36 -4.08 21.47
N GLU A 74 9.22 -5.08 21.24
CA GLU A 74 9.36 -5.77 19.96
C GLU A 74 8.10 -6.50 19.45
N HIS A 75 7.08 -6.66 20.30
CA HIS A 75 5.80 -7.33 20.00
C HIS A 75 4.59 -6.38 19.96
N SER A 76 4.81 -5.05 20.00
CA SER A 76 3.73 -4.08 19.94
C SER A 76 3.00 -4.11 18.61
N LEU A 77 1.67 -4.22 18.65
CA LEU A 77 0.79 -4.14 17.47
C LEU A 77 0.56 -2.70 16.98
N VAL A 78 1.14 -1.69 17.64
CA VAL A 78 0.96 -0.26 17.30
C VAL A 78 1.32 0.03 15.84
N HIS A 79 2.40 -0.57 15.32
CA HIS A 79 2.78 -0.39 13.91
C HIS A 79 1.74 -0.98 12.95
N VAL A 80 1.20 -2.16 13.26
CA VAL A 80 0.13 -2.79 12.48
C VAL A 80 -1.12 -1.92 12.48
N TYR A 81 -1.56 -1.43 13.65
CA TYR A 81 -2.73 -0.54 13.75
C TYR A 81 -2.53 0.77 12.98
N THR A 82 -1.34 1.36 13.05
CA THR A 82 -1.07 2.65 12.40
C THR A 82 -1.02 2.50 10.88
N ILE A 83 -0.39 1.44 10.36
CA ILE A 83 -0.45 1.11 8.93
C ILE A 83 -1.91 0.92 8.50
N HIS A 84 -2.69 0.15 9.25
CA HIS A 84 -4.09 -0.11 8.91
C HIS A 84 -4.95 1.17 8.93
N ALA A 85 -4.76 2.03 9.93
CA ALA A 85 -5.42 3.33 10.00
C ALA A 85 -5.04 4.23 8.80
N SER A 86 -3.76 4.26 8.43
CA SER A 86 -3.31 5.00 7.25
C SER A 86 -3.85 4.42 5.93
N SER A 87 -4.09 3.11 5.87
CA SER A 87 -4.79 2.47 4.75
C SER A 87 -6.24 2.96 4.63
N TYR A 88 -6.97 3.15 5.74
CA TYR A 88 -8.30 3.76 5.68
C TYR A 88 -8.28 5.22 5.25
N LEU A 89 -7.24 5.97 5.60
CA LEU A 89 -7.04 7.33 5.09
C LEU A 89 -6.89 7.31 3.55
N ILE A 90 -6.13 6.37 3.00
CA ILE A 90 -6.01 6.16 1.55
C ILE A 90 -7.37 5.83 0.94
N VAL A 91 -8.17 4.96 1.57
CA VAL A 91 -9.51 4.62 1.07
C VAL A 91 -10.41 5.84 0.97
N ILE A 92 -10.43 6.69 2.00
CA ILE A 92 -11.21 7.93 2.00
C ILE A 92 -10.71 8.85 0.87
N ALA A 93 -9.39 9.05 0.77
CA ALA A 93 -8.81 9.90 -0.27
C ALA A 93 -9.06 9.36 -1.68
N LEU A 94 -9.05 8.03 -1.86
CA LEU A 94 -9.35 7.36 -3.11
C LEU A 94 -10.82 7.54 -3.50
N ILE A 95 -11.77 7.43 -2.58
CA ILE A 95 -13.19 7.73 -2.81
C ILE A 95 -13.36 9.19 -3.26
N THR A 96 -12.69 10.13 -2.58
CA THR A 96 -12.72 11.55 -2.92
C THR A 96 -12.17 11.80 -4.33
N ALA A 97 -10.99 11.26 -4.64
CA ALA A 97 -10.35 11.39 -5.94
C ALA A 97 -11.19 10.75 -7.06
N LEU A 98 -11.74 9.55 -6.84
CA LEU A 98 -12.61 8.88 -7.81
C LEU A 98 -13.90 9.65 -8.04
N SER A 99 -14.52 10.17 -6.99
CA SER A 99 -15.73 11.00 -7.09
C SER A 99 -15.46 12.27 -7.89
N PHE A 100 -14.30 12.89 -7.67
CA PHE A 100 -13.82 14.01 -8.48
C PHE A 100 -13.65 13.59 -9.94
N ILE A 101 -12.95 12.49 -10.24
CA ILE A 101 -12.70 12.04 -11.62
C ILE A 101 -14.00 11.67 -12.35
N SER A 102 -14.82 10.81 -11.76
CA SER A 102 -16.04 10.27 -12.39
C SER A 102 -17.22 11.27 -12.39
N GLY A 103 -17.18 12.27 -11.51
CA GLY A 103 -18.30 13.16 -11.23
C GLY A 103 -19.42 12.52 -10.40
N ASN A 104 -19.26 11.26 -9.95
CA ASN A 104 -20.23 10.50 -9.19
C ASN A 104 -19.55 9.76 -8.03
N ALA A 105 -20.26 9.55 -6.92
CA ALA A 105 -19.74 8.70 -5.86
C ALA A 105 -19.54 7.25 -6.37
N PRO A 106 -18.48 6.54 -5.94
CA PRO A 106 -18.36 5.11 -6.20
C PRO A 106 -19.46 4.32 -5.47
N ASN A 107 -19.56 3.01 -5.72
CA ASN A 107 -20.60 2.18 -5.11
C ASN A 107 -20.38 2.01 -3.59
N ILE A 108 -20.96 2.93 -2.82
CA ILE A 108 -20.79 3.01 -1.37
C ILE A 108 -21.22 1.72 -0.65
N PRO A 109 -22.35 1.05 -0.98
CA PRO A 109 -22.70 -0.22 -0.36
C PRO A 109 -21.62 -1.30 -0.47
N ILE A 110 -21.01 -1.48 -1.66
CA ILE A 110 -19.95 -2.49 -1.86
C ILE A 110 -18.69 -2.11 -1.08
N ILE A 111 -18.32 -0.82 -1.10
CA ILE A 111 -17.15 -0.32 -0.35
C ILE A 111 -17.35 -0.52 1.15
N PHE A 112 -18.53 -0.19 1.67
CA PHE A 112 -18.85 -0.37 3.08
C PHE A 112 -18.77 -1.84 3.49
N ALA A 113 -19.29 -2.77 2.68
CA ALA A 113 -19.14 -4.21 2.92
C ALA A 113 -17.67 -4.65 2.93
N ALA A 114 -16.84 -4.13 2.01
CA ALA A 114 -15.41 -4.42 1.99
C ALA A 114 -14.68 -3.91 3.24
N ILE A 115 -15.01 -2.71 3.71
CA ILE A 115 -14.45 -2.15 4.96
C ILE A 115 -14.87 -2.99 6.17
N LEU A 116 -16.13 -3.43 6.25
CA LEU A 116 -16.59 -4.29 7.34
C LEU A 116 -15.88 -5.66 7.35
N LEU A 117 -15.70 -6.26 6.17
CA LEU A 117 -14.96 -7.52 6.05
C LEU A 117 -13.50 -7.36 6.48
N ASP A 118 -12.83 -6.29 6.03
CA ASP A 118 -11.47 -5.99 6.43
C ASP A 118 -11.35 -5.71 7.94
N PHE A 119 -12.29 -4.96 8.52
CA PHE A 119 -12.33 -4.71 9.96
C PHE A 119 -12.54 -6.02 10.74
N TYR A 120 -13.40 -6.91 10.25
CA TYR A 120 -13.56 -8.26 10.82
C TYR A 120 -12.24 -9.04 10.76
N ILE A 121 -11.53 -9.02 9.62
CA ILE A 121 -10.23 -9.68 9.48
C ILE A 121 -9.19 -9.05 10.42
N LEU A 122 -9.18 -7.72 10.56
CA LEU A 122 -8.31 -7.01 11.49
C LEU A 122 -8.50 -7.52 12.93
N LEU A 123 -9.74 -7.65 13.39
CA LEU A 123 -10.02 -8.08 14.77
C LEU A 123 -9.67 -9.55 15.03
N ASN A 124 -9.87 -10.44 14.04
CA ASN A 124 -9.72 -11.89 14.23
C ASN A 124 -8.35 -12.43 13.82
N TYR A 125 -7.62 -11.73 12.96
CA TYR A 125 -6.38 -12.19 12.35
C TYR A 125 -5.26 -11.16 12.46
N ILE A 126 -5.27 -10.28 13.45
CA ILE A 126 -4.29 -9.20 13.60
C ILE A 126 -2.83 -9.69 13.56
N GLY A 127 -1.96 -8.91 12.91
CA GLY A 127 -0.54 -9.23 12.80
C GLY A 127 -0.26 -10.44 11.91
N THR A 128 -1.16 -10.75 10.97
CA THR A 128 -1.00 -11.84 10.00
C THR A 128 -1.04 -11.32 8.57
N VAL A 129 -0.66 -12.19 7.63
CA VAL A 129 -0.73 -11.92 6.18
C VAL A 129 -2.13 -11.53 5.72
N TYR A 130 -3.17 -12.03 6.39
CA TYR A 130 -4.55 -11.74 6.03
C TYR A 130 -4.91 -10.26 6.21
N ASN A 131 -4.31 -9.54 7.16
CA ASN A 131 -4.57 -8.11 7.33
C ASN A 131 -4.00 -7.28 6.18
N ALA A 132 -2.80 -7.60 5.72
CA ALA A 132 -2.19 -6.91 4.58
C ALA A 132 -3.04 -7.12 3.31
N ILE A 133 -3.49 -8.36 3.10
CA ILE A 133 -4.33 -8.73 1.96
C ILE A 133 -5.69 -8.03 2.04
N SER A 134 -6.32 -7.98 3.21
CA SER A 134 -7.62 -7.34 3.37
C SER A 134 -7.56 -5.83 3.11
N GLY A 135 -6.48 -5.16 3.54
CA GLY A 135 -6.23 -3.76 3.22
C GLY A 135 -6.10 -3.51 1.71
N ILE A 136 -5.29 -4.32 1.02
CA ILE A 136 -5.15 -4.26 -0.45
C ILE A 136 -6.49 -4.51 -1.14
N HIS A 137 -7.27 -5.47 -0.65
CA HIS A 137 -8.57 -5.81 -1.22
C HIS A 137 -9.51 -4.60 -1.21
N ILE A 138 -9.57 -3.82 -0.13
CA ILE A 138 -10.41 -2.61 -0.11
C ILE A 138 -9.95 -1.62 -1.19
N TRP A 139 -8.64 -1.39 -1.34
CA TRP A 139 -8.13 -0.47 -2.36
C TRP A 139 -8.56 -0.88 -3.76
N VAL A 140 -8.47 -2.18 -4.08
CA VAL A 140 -8.90 -2.74 -5.37
C VAL A 140 -10.40 -2.60 -5.56
N VAL A 141 -11.23 -2.92 -4.55
CA VAL A 141 -12.69 -2.78 -4.62
C VAL A 141 -13.08 -1.33 -4.90
N VAL A 142 -12.53 -0.38 -4.14
CA VAL A 142 -12.83 1.05 -4.30
C VAL A 142 -12.40 1.52 -5.69
N LEU A 143 -11.20 1.14 -6.14
CA LEU A 143 -10.69 1.50 -7.46
C LEU A 143 -11.59 1.00 -8.60
N LEU A 144 -11.92 -0.29 -8.60
CA LEU A 144 -12.72 -0.91 -9.66
C LEU A 144 -14.15 -0.36 -9.69
N THR A 145 -14.77 -0.20 -8.52
CA THR A 145 -16.14 0.33 -8.43
C THR A 145 -16.22 1.80 -8.81
N GLY A 146 -15.22 2.63 -8.47
CA GLY A 146 -15.19 4.04 -8.85
C GLY A 146 -14.84 4.31 -10.31
N LEU A 147 -14.06 3.43 -10.95
CA LEU A 147 -13.72 3.55 -12.37
C LEU A 147 -14.70 2.83 -13.32
N TRP A 148 -15.67 2.08 -12.80
CA TRP A 148 -16.56 1.22 -13.59
C TRP A 148 -17.23 1.93 -14.77
N ASN A 149 -17.69 3.17 -14.58
CA ASN A 149 -18.37 3.97 -15.60
C ASN A 149 -17.51 5.13 -16.13
N VAL A 150 -16.21 5.15 -15.84
CA VAL A 150 -15.31 6.22 -16.28
C VAL A 150 -14.72 5.86 -17.64
N LYS A 151 -14.84 6.77 -18.62
CA LYS A 151 -14.15 6.61 -19.90
C LYS A 151 -12.64 6.83 -19.72
N LEU A 152 -11.90 5.72 -19.60
CA LEU A 152 -10.47 5.77 -19.36
C LEU A 152 -9.68 6.19 -20.63
N PRO A 153 -8.67 7.08 -20.51
CA PRO A 153 -7.68 7.33 -21.56
C PRO A 153 -6.95 6.05 -21.97
N THR A 154 -6.49 5.97 -23.22
CA THR A 154 -5.79 4.78 -23.77
C THR A 154 -4.61 4.34 -22.90
N VAL A 155 -3.80 5.30 -22.42
CA VAL A 155 -2.66 5.01 -21.55
C VAL A 155 -3.13 4.41 -20.23
N VAL A 156 -4.18 4.97 -19.60
CA VAL A 156 -4.72 4.44 -18.33
C VAL A 156 -5.28 3.02 -18.52
N LYS A 157 -5.92 2.72 -19.66
CA LYS A 157 -6.39 1.36 -19.97
C LYS A 157 -5.26 0.32 -20.04
N GLN A 158 -4.05 0.73 -20.39
CA GLN A 158 -2.88 -0.15 -20.41
C GLN A 158 -2.24 -0.28 -19.03
N LEU A 159 -2.19 0.83 -18.27
CA LEU A 159 -1.56 0.86 -16.94
C LEU A 159 -2.41 0.22 -15.84
N LEU A 160 -3.74 0.33 -15.91
CA LEU A 160 -4.63 -0.19 -14.88
C LEU A 160 -4.53 -1.73 -14.73
N PRO A 161 -4.53 -2.55 -15.79
CA PRO A 161 -4.30 -3.99 -15.67
C PRO A 161 -2.93 -4.33 -15.06
N ILE A 162 -1.89 -3.55 -15.37
CA ILE A 162 -0.56 -3.73 -14.77
C ILE A 162 -0.61 -3.46 -13.27
N LEU A 163 -1.26 -2.38 -12.83
CA LEU A 163 -1.48 -2.09 -11.41
C LEU A 163 -2.23 -3.23 -10.70
N LEU A 164 -3.31 -3.73 -11.30
CA LEU A 164 -4.08 -4.85 -10.75
C LEU A 164 -3.26 -6.14 -10.65
N LEU A 165 -2.44 -6.43 -11.67
CA LEU A 165 -1.52 -7.56 -11.63
C LEU A 165 -0.48 -7.41 -10.52
N LEU A 166 0.07 -6.20 -10.31
CA LEU A 166 1.01 -5.94 -9.23
C LEU A 166 0.40 -6.18 -7.84
N PHE A 167 -0.87 -5.83 -7.63
CA PHE A 167 -1.58 -6.20 -6.40
C PHE A 167 -1.68 -7.72 -6.20
N LEU A 168 -1.87 -8.51 -7.27
CA LEU A 168 -1.84 -9.96 -7.16
C LEU A 168 -0.42 -10.48 -6.86
N VAL A 169 0.59 -9.90 -7.49
CA VAL A 169 2.00 -10.25 -7.28
C VAL A 169 2.40 -10.00 -5.82
N ILE A 170 2.08 -8.84 -5.25
CA ILE A 170 2.46 -8.53 -3.86
C ILE A 170 1.76 -9.46 -2.86
N ILE A 171 0.50 -9.86 -3.11
CA ILE A 171 -0.19 -10.88 -2.31
C ILE A 171 0.56 -12.21 -2.37
N GLY A 172 0.99 -12.63 -3.56
CA GLY A 172 1.79 -13.85 -3.73
C GLY A 172 3.14 -13.77 -2.98
N LEU A 173 3.81 -12.63 -3.04
CA LEU A 173 5.07 -12.39 -2.32
C LEU A 173 4.87 -12.44 -0.81
N PHE A 174 3.80 -11.86 -0.28
CA PHE A 174 3.48 -11.92 1.14
C PHE A 174 3.24 -13.36 1.63
N PHE A 175 2.50 -14.17 0.86
CA PHE A 175 2.32 -15.58 1.20
C PHE A 175 3.64 -16.36 1.12
N ASN A 176 4.46 -16.10 0.11
CA ASN A 176 5.78 -16.72 -0.01
C ASN A 176 6.66 -16.38 1.20
N GLU A 177 6.73 -15.11 1.60
CA GLU A 177 7.43 -14.71 2.82
C GLU A 177 6.85 -15.41 4.06
N LYS A 178 5.53 -15.41 4.23
CA LYS A 178 4.89 -16.04 5.40
C LYS A 178 5.22 -17.53 5.56
N TYR A 179 5.28 -18.28 4.47
CA TYR A 179 5.42 -19.74 4.52
C TYR A 179 6.83 -20.26 4.23
N ASN A 180 7.66 -19.52 3.51
CA ASN A 180 8.96 -20.00 3.03
C ASN A 180 10.16 -19.23 3.61
N CYS A 181 9.94 -18.26 4.52
CA CYS A 181 11.03 -17.41 5.00
C CYS A 181 12.24 -18.18 5.53
N ASP A 182 12.00 -19.11 6.45
CA ASP A 182 13.08 -19.87 7.10
C ASP A 182 13.87 -20.68 6.06
N ALA A 183 13.17 -21.32 5.11
CA ALA A 183 13.81 -22.07 4.04
C ALA A 183 14.65 -21.18 3.13
N MET A 184 14.15 -19.99 2.79
CA MET A 184 14.87 -19.01 1.96
C MET A 184 16.11 -18.48 2.67
N MET A 185 15.98 -18.06 3.93
CA MET A 185 17.09 -17.52 4.74
C MET A 185 18.16 -18.58 5.01
N ASN A 186 17.77 -19.86 5.19
CA ASN A 186 18.71 -20.97 5.34
C ASN A 186 19.42 -21.35 4.04
N ALA A 187 18.75 -21.21 2.88
CA ALA A 187 19.35 -21.50 1.59
C ALA A 187 20.35 -20.41 1.18
N TYR A 188 19.97 -19.13 1.34
CA TYR A 188 20.84 -18.00 1.06
C TYR A 188 20.38 -16.76 1.86
N PRO A 189 21.17 -16.27 2.83
CA PRO A 189 20.84 -15.06 3.57
C PRO A 189 20.82 -13.82 2.66
N PHE A 190 19.62 -13.35 2.31
CA PHE A 190 19.40 -12.22 1.41
C PHE A 190 18.19 -11.41 1.88
N PRO A 191 18.12 -10.08 1.64
CA PRO A 191 16.99 -9.25 2.03
C PRO A 191 15.79 -9.46 1.10
N TYR A 192 15.18 -10.64 1.13
CA TYR A 192 14.06 -11.02 0.26
C TYR A 192 12.82 -10.14 0.44
N HIS A 193 12.59 -9.59 1.63
CA HIS A 193 11.48 -8.67 1.89
C HIS A 193 11.51 -7.43 0.96
N THR A 194 12.70 -7.03 0.51
CA THR A 194 12.86 -5.90 -0.43
C THR A 194 12.09 -6.08 -1.74
N ALA A 195 11.79 -7.32 -2.15
CA ALA A 195 10.95 -7.57 -3.33
C ALA A 195 9.50 -7.10 -3.12
N ILE A 196 8.96 -7.27 -1.90
CA ILE A 196 7.64 -6.75 -1.50
C ILE A 196 7.68 -5.23 -1.52
N GLU A 197 8.71 -4.62 -0.95
CA GLU A 197 8.84 -3.16 -0.87
C GLU A 197 9.06 -2.51 -2.22
N LEU A 198 9.85 -3.13 -3.12
CA LEU A 198 9.98 -2.67 -4.50
C LEU A 198 8.65 -2.75 -5.25
N CYS A 199 7.88 -3.82 -5.04
CA CYS A 199 6.53 -3.93 -5.59
C CYS A 199 5.62 -2.83 -5.04
N GLY A 200 5.68 -2.58 -3.72
CA GLY A 200 4.96 -1.51 -3.04
C GLY A 200 5.28 -0.12 -3.60
N LEU A 201 6.56 0.18 -3.83
CA LEU A 201 7.02 1.42 -4.47
C LEU A 201 6.41 1.58 -5.86
N VAL A 202 6.51 0.55 -6.71
CA VAL A 202 5.97 0.61 -8.08
C VAL A 202 4.45 0.77 -8.06
N ILE A 203 3.76 0.05 -7.17
CA ILE A 203 2.31 0.19 -6.97
C ILE A 203 1.97 1.63 -6.59
N SER A 204 2.57 2.19 -5.53
CA SER A 204 2.25 3.55 -5.06
C SER A 204 2.54 4.61 -6.13
N ALA A 205 3.67 4.52 -6.82
CA ALA A 205 4.04 5.46 -7.89
C ALA A 205 3.09 5.35 -9.09
N LEU A 206 2.81 4.13 -9.57
CA LEU A 206 1.90 3.89 -10.69
C LEU A 206 0.47 4.33 -10.35
N PHE A 207 0.03 4.07 -9.12
CA PHE A 207 -1.31 4.43 -8.68
C PHE A 207 -1.49 5.95 -8.64
N ALA A 208 -0.54 6.69 -8.06
CA ALA A 208 -0.51 8.15 -8.09
C ALA A 208 -0.45 8.69 -9.54
N TYR A 209 0.40 8.11 -10.39
CA TYR A 209 0.56 8.54 -11.77
C TYR A 209 -0.72 8.34 -12.61
N ILE A 210 -1.44 7.23 -12.43
CA ILE A 210 -2.73 6.99 -13.08
C ILE A 210 -3.72 8.12 -12.75
N PHE A 211 -3.78 8.55 -11.49
CA PHE A 211 -4.69 9.64 -11.08
C PHE A 211 -4.29 11.00 -11.65
N LEU A 212 -2.99 11.29 -11.79
CA LEU A 212 -2.52 12.48 -12.51
C LEU A 212 -2.93 12.46 -13.99
N LEU A 213 -2.88 11.30 -14.65
CA LEU A 213 -3.32 11.17 -16.04
C LEU A 213 -4.83 11.38 -16.17
N LEU A 214 -5.62 10.82 -15.26
CA LEU A 214 -7.07 11.01 -15.22
C LEU A 214 -7.46 12.47 -14.95
N GLU A 215 -6.73 13.14 -14.05
CA GLU A 215 -6.90 14.57 -13.78
C GLU A 215 -6.67 15.41 -15.04
N LYS A 216 -5.56 15.15 -15.74
CA LYS A 216 -5.21 15.86 -16.97
C LYS A 216 -6.29 15.70 -18.05
N GLU A 217 -6.79 14.48 -18.25
CA GLU A 217 -7.89 14.23 -19.20
C GLU A 217 -9.15 15.00 -18.81
N LYS A 218 -9.55 14.98 -17.54
CA LYS A 218 -10.74 15.70 -17.07
C LYS A 218 -10.63 17.21 -17.32
N GLY A 219 -9.44 17.78 -17.17
CA GLY A 219 -9.17 19.19 -17.47
C GLY A 219 -9.32 19.56 -18.95
N LEU A 220 -9.08 18.61 -19.88
CA LEU A 220 -9.25 18.84 -21.32
C LEU A 220 -10.72 18.92 -21.74
N HIS A 221 -11.63 18.23 -21.05
CA HIS A 221 -13.07 18.24 -21.37
C HIS A 221 -13.84 19.42 -20.74
N LYS A 222 -13.16 20.30 -19.99
CA LYS A 222 -13.76 21.51 -19.37
C LYS A 222 -13.43 22.82 -20.10
N ASN A 223 -12.57 22.79 -21.11
CA ASN A 223 -12.20 23.93 -21.96
C ASN A 223 -12.76 23.74 -23.38
#